data_AF-A0A524GSG9-F1
#
_entry.id   AF-A0A524GSG9-F1
#
_cell.length_a   1.000
_cell.length_b   1.000
_cell.length_c   1.000
_cell.angle_alpha   90.00
_cell.angle_beta   90.00
_cell.angle_gamma   90.00
#
_symmetry.space_group_name_H-M   'P 1'
#
loop_
_entity.id
_entity.type
_entity.pdbx_description
1 polymer ?
#
loop_
_entity_poly.entity_id
_entity_poly.type
_entity_poly.pdbx_seq_one_letter_code
_entity_poly.pdbx_strand_id
1 'polypeptide(L)'
;MPGFIGDDDPDKYDLRITKRLTYETKYVDLQIVGGPYLSEFVKNSIIIPLAIDIDSYSFAEPPRNDTLIALHAPTHRGFKGTEYIIAAVQKLNSEGYSLKLNLVENAPHSNMKEEHIKADFFIDQIMAGWYGTASMEAMALGRPVICSIRESYFEYTDYGHKVPIIHADPDCIYEAIKYMIENKEKLPEMGRACRKYVEDVHDVRKLTGTLLELYQKIWS
;
A
#
# COMPACT_ATOMS: atom_id res chain seq x y z
N MET A 1 9.41 -5.38 10.58
CA MET A 1 8.55 -6.55 10.89
C MET A 1 8.62 -7.41 9.66
N PRO A 2 9.14 -8.65 9.73
CA PRO A 2 9.28 -9.47 8.54
C PRO A 2 7.90 -9.67 7.91
N GLY A 3 7.85 -9.75 6.57
CA GLY A 3 6.62 -10.12 5.87
C GLY A 3 6.10 -11.47 6.38
N PHE A 4 4.83 -11.79 6.10
CA PHE A 4 4.27 -13.09 6.51
C PHE A 4 5.12 -14.25 5.96
N ILE A 5 5.80 -15.01 6.83
CA ILE A 5 6.65 -16.16 6.47
C ILE A 5 5.96 -17.51 6.76
N GLY A 6 4.66 -17.50 7.07
CA GLY A 6 3.93 -18.69 7.50
C GLY A 6 4.38 -19.15 8.88
N ASP A 7 4.59 -20.46 9.02
CA ASP A 7 5.02 -21.11 10.28
C ASP A 7 6.56 -21.15 10.44
N ASP A 8 7.31 -20.50 9.54
CA ASP A 8 8.78 -20.43 9.64
C ASP A 8 9.19 -19.60 10.88
N ASP A 9 10.30 -20.02 11.51
CA ASP A 9 10.98 -19.24 12.55
C ASP A 9 11.59 -17.96 11.92
N PRO A 10 11.17 -16.76 12.36
CA PRO A 10 11.61 -15.50 11.75
C PRO A 10 13.12 -15.31 11.73
N ASP A 11 13.79 -15.64 12.82
CA ASP A 11 15.23 -15.45 12.94
C ASP A 11 15.96 -16.41 12.00
N LYS A 12 15.50 -17.66 11.90
CA LYS A 12 16.08 -18.62 10.95
C LYS A 12 15.83 -18.21 9.50
N TYR A 13 14.64 -17.69 9.19
CA TYR A 13 14.29 -17.20 7.87
C TYR A 13 15.23 -16.04 7.47
N ASP A 14 15.37 -15.04 8.32
CA ASP A 14 16.20 -13.87 8.06
C ASP A 14 17.69 -14.24 7.93
N LEU A 15 18.18 -15.18 8.75
CA LEU A 15 19.53 -15.72 8.62
C LEU A 15 19.75 -16.42 7.28
N ARG A 16 18.76 -17.17 6.78
CA ARG A 16 18.83 -17.83 5.46
C ARG A 16 18.89 -16.81 4.34
N ILE A 17 18.04 -15.78 4.37
CA ILE A 17 18.05 -14.68 3.39
C ILE A 17 19.38 -13.93 3.42
N THR A 18 19.87 -13.56 4.60
CA THR A 18 21.13 -12.82 4.79
C THR A 18 22.33 -13.59 4.24
N LYS A 19 22.41 -14.91 4.54
CA LYS A 19 23.48 -15.78 4.01
C LYS A 19 23.45 -15.85 2.48
N ARG A 20 22.25 -16.01 1.91
CA ARG A 20 22.06 -16.03 0.45
C ARG A 20 22.48 -14.72 -0.20
N LEU A 21 22.00 -13.58 0.31
CA LEU A 21 22.37 -12.25 -0.20
C LEU A 21 23.88 -12.04 -0.13
N THR A 22 24.51 -12.33 1.01
CA THR A 22 25.98 -12.20 1.16
C THR A 22 26.77 -13.02 0.14
N TYR A 23 26.25 -14.20 -0.24
CA TYR A 23 26.87 -15.05 -1.25
C TYR A 23 26.62 -14.52 -2.67
N GLU A 24 25.37 -14.19 -3.01
CA GLU A 24 24.96 -13.78 -4.36
C GLU A 24 25.45 -12.38 -4.74
N THR A 25 25.52 -11.43 -3.79
CA THR A 25 25.92 -10.03 -4.07
C THR A 25 27.32 -9.91 -4.67
N LYS A 26 28.18 -10.93 -4.55
CA LYS A 26 29.52 -10.95 -5.15
C LYS A 26 29.51 -11.15 -6.67
N TYR A 27 28.38 -11.61 -7.21
CA TYR A 27 28.21 -11.99 -8.62
C TYR A 27 27.18 -11.10 -9.34
N VAL A 28 26.75 -10.00 -8.72
CA VAL A 28 25.77 -9.07 -9.30
C VAL A 28 26.40 -7.70 -9.49
N ASP A 29 26.24 -7.13 -10.68
CA ASP A 29 26.68 -5.77 -10.98
C ASP A 29 25.72 -4.72 -10.39
N LEU A 30 24.44 -5.08 -10.25
CA LEU A 30 23.40 -4.21 -9.72
C LEU A 30 22.34 -5.01 -8.93
N GLN A 31 21.82 -4.42 -7.86
CA GLN A 31 20.69 -4.94 -7.09
C GLN A 31 19.51 -3.97 -7.20
N ILE A 32 18.32 -4.48 -7.53
CA ILE A 32 17.09 -3.70 -7.65
C ILE A 32 16.04 -4.25 -6.69
N VAL A 33 15.31 -3.37 -6.01
CA VAL A 33 14.20 -3.74 -5.12
C VAL A 33 12.92 -2.97 -5.45
N GLY A 34 11.77 -3.61 -5.19
CA GLY A 34 10.44 -3.10 -5.52
C GLY A 34 9.87 -2.01 -4.59
N GLY A 35 10.57 -1.70 -3.50
CA GLY A 35 10.11 -0.75 -2.51
C GLY A 35 11.14 -0.48 -1.41
N PRO A 36 11.03 0.64 -0.68
CA PRO A 36 12.07 1.12 0.23
C PRO A 36 12.28 0.21 1.44
N TYR A 37 11.23 -0.49 1.90
CA TYR A 37 11.32 -1.44 3.01
C TYR A 37 12.28 -2.61 2.74
N LEU A 38 12.59 -2.91 1.47
CA LEU A 38 13.54 -3.95 1.09
C LEU A 38 14.99 -3.46 1.15
N SER A 39 15.23 -2.14 1.02
CA SER A 39 16.57 -1.56 1.07
C SER A 39 17.20 -1.65 2.47
N GLU A 40 16.39 -1.88 3.51
CA GLU A 40 16.87 -2.24 4.83
C GLU A 40 17.66 -3.56 4.81
N PHE A 41 17.25 -4.53 3.98
CA PHE A 41 17.85 -5.87 3.90
C PHE A 41 18.82 -6.01 2.73
N VAL A 42 18.51 -5.40 1.59
CA VAL A 42 19.35 -5.42 0.38
C VAL A 42 20.11 -4.10 0.31
N LYS A 43 21.24 -4.04 1.02
CA LYS A 43 22.08 -2.83 1.06
C LYS A 43 22.61 -2.47 -0.34
N ASN A 44 22.76 -1.18 -0.61
CA ASN A 44 23.18 -0.63 -1.91
C ASN A 44 22.26 -1.01 -3.08
N SER A 45 20.99 -1.34 -2.82
CA SER A 45 20.00 -1.54 -3.87
C SER A 45 19.51 -0.22 -4.44
N ILE A 46 19.18 -0.23 -5.73
CA ILE A 46 18.36 0.80 -6.36
C ILE A 46 16.89 0.43 -6.17
N ILE A 47 16.07 1.39 -5.80
CA ILE A 47 14.62 1.20 -5.74
C ILE A 47 14.03 1.47 -7.11
N ILE A 48 13.36 0.46 -7.67
CA ILE A 48 12.41 0.65 -8.76
C ILE A 48 11.05 0.30 -8.17
N PRO A 49 10.18 1.29 -7.89
CA PRO A 49 8.89 1.05 -7.28
C PRO A 49 8.07 0.03 -8.07
N LEU A 50 7.16 -0.67 -7.38
CA LEU A 50 6.14 -1.45 -8.08
C LEU A 50 5.36 -0.56 -9.05
N ALA A 51 5.02 -1.10 -10.22
CA ALA A 51 4.35 -0.36 -11.27
C ALA A 51 2.95 -0.93 -11.51
N ILE A 52 2.03 -0.06 -11.92
CA ILE A 52 0.75 -0.46 -12.50
C ILE A 52 0.55 0.25 -13.84
N ASP A 53 -0.25 -0.35 -14.71
CA ASP A 53 -0.75 0.34 -15.89
C ASP A 53 -1.90 1.28 -15.49
N ILE A 54 -1.62 2.57 -15.44
CA ILE A 54 -2.58 3.60 -15.04
C ILE A 54 -3.80 3.62 -15.96
N ASP A 55 -3.63 3.34 -17.25
CA ASP A 55 -4.71 3.41 -18.23
C ASP A 55 -5.74 2.29 -18.00
N SER A 56 -5.33 1.22 -17.30
CA SER A 56 -6.24 0.18 -16.84
C SER A 56 -7.17 0.66 -15.73
N TYR A 57 -6.91 1.76 -15.03
CA TYR A 57 -7.72 2.24 -13.89
C TYR A 57 -8.24 3.65 -14.18
N SER A 58 -9.46 3.76 -14.71
CA SER A 58 -10.11 5.06 -14.91
C SER A 58 -10.44 5.72 -13.57
N PHE A 59 -9.97 6.94 -13.36
CA PHE A 59 -10.30 7.72 -12.18
C PHE A 59 -11.82 7.85 -12.01
N ALA A 60 -12.30 7.65 -10.78
CA ALA A 60 -13.69 7.86 -10.41
C ALA A 60 -13.73 8.72 -9.14
N GLU A 61 -14.56 9.76 -9.12
CA GLU A 61 -14.79 10.48 -7.86
C GLU A 61 -15.41 9.53 -6.82
N PRO A 62 -15.09 9.67 -5.52
CA PRO A 62 -15.75 8.90 -4.47
C PRO A 62 -17.26 9.08 -4.53
N PRO A 63 -18.05 8.03 -4.22
CA PRO A 63 -19.49 8.16 -4.14
C PRO A 63 -19.87 9.20 -3.07
N ARG A 64 -21.06 9.80 -3.20
CA ARG A 64 -21.58 10.75 -2.21
C ARG A 64 -22.68 10.06 -1.42
N ASN A 65 -22.28 9.19 -0.52
CA ASN A 65 -23.20 8.44 0.34
C ASN A 65 -23.37 9.13 1.70
N ASP A 66 -24.55 9.02 2.30
CA ASP A 66 -24.76 9.42 3.69
C ASP A 66 -24.03 8.49 4.67
N THR A 67 -23.97 7.20 4.33
CA THR A 67 -23.17 6.17 5.01
C THR A 67 -21.90 5.91 4.21
N LEU A 68 -20.74 6.15 4.81
CA LEU A 68 -19.46 5.85 4.15
C LEU A 68 -19.26 4.33 4.03
N ILE A 69 -18.56 3.92 2.98
CA ILE A 69 -18.17 2.55 2.69
C ILE A 69 -16.65 2.46 2.73
N ALA A 70 -16.11 1.83 3.77
CA ALA A 70 -14.71 1.43 3.82
C ALA A 70 -14.53 0.08 3.16
N LEU A 71 -13.67 -0.03 2.14
CA LEU A 71 -13.28 -1.33 1.59
C LEU A 71 -12.06 -1.87 2.35
N HIS A 72 -12.10 -3.15 2.70
CA HIS A 72 -10.94 -3.91 3.16
C HIS A 72 -10.91 -5.26 2.47
N ALA A 73 -9.78 -5.61 1.84
CA ALA A 73 -9.63 -6.84 1.07
C ALA A 73 -8.35 -7.60 1.47
N PRO A 74 -8.39 -8.36 2.58
CA PRO A 74 -7.20 -9.04 3.08
C PRO A 74 -6.92 -10.34 2.33
N THR A 75 -5.67 -10.51 1.89
CA THR A 75 -5.15 -11.83 1.49
C THR A 75 -4.78 -12.68 2.70
N HIS A 76 -4.32 -12.04 3.77
CA HIS A 76 -4.05 -12.65 5.07
C HIS A 76 -4.54 -11.73 6.18
N ARG A 77 -5.55 -12.17 6.94
CA ARG A 77 -6.23 -11.35 7.94
C ARG A 77 -5.28 -10.83 9.04
N GLY A 78 -4.36 -11.67 9.50
CA GLY A 78 -3.35 -11.31 10.50
C GLY A 78 -2.45 -10.17 10.00
N PHE A 79 -1.70 -10.40 8.92
CA PHE A 79 -0.79 -9.40 8.35
C PHE A 79 -1.50 -8.11 7.88
N LYS A 80 -2.75 -8.21 7.44
CA LYS A 80 -3.54 -7.05 7.01
C LYS A 80 -4.16 -6.29 8.17
N GLY A 81 -4.11 -6.81 9.39
CA GLY A 81 -4.66 -6.19 10.59
C GLY A 81 -6.20 -6.20 10.64
N THR A 82 -6.83 -7.20 10.01
CA THR A 82 -8.28 -7.24 9.79
C THR A 82 -9.09 -7.14 11.08
N GLU A 83 -8.65 -7.81 12.16
CA GLU A 83 -9.36 -7.76 13.45
C GLU A 83 -9.33 -6.36 14.08
N TYR A 84 -8.22 -5.63 13.95
CA TYR A 84 -8.13 -4.24 14.41
C TYR A 84 -9.09 -3.33 13.64
N ILE A 85 -9.20 -3.53 12.32
CA ILE A 85 -10.12 -2.77 11.46
C ILE A 85 -11.57 -3.07 11.85
N ILE A 86 -11.94 -4.35 12.01
CA ILE A 86 -13.30 -4.75 12.41
C ILE A 86 -13.65 -4.14 13.76
N ALA A 87 -12.77 -4.27 14.76
CA ALA A 87 -13.00 -3.72 16.10
C ALA A 87 -13.17 -2.20 16.08
N ALA A 88 -12.35 -1.48 15.31
CA ALA A 88 -12.46 -0.03 15.16
C ALA A 88 -13.80 0.40 14.53
N VAL A 89 -14.22 -0.27 13.44
CA VAL A 89 -15.51 0.01 12.79
C VAL A 89 -16.68 -0.28 13.72
N GLN A 90 -16.65 -1.42 14.44
CA GLN A 90 -17.69 -1.76 15.40
C GLN A 90 -17.81 -0.73 16.52
N LYS A 91 -16.67 -0.27 17.07
CA LYS A 91 -16.63 0.78 18.08
C LYS A 91 -17.22 2.08 17.57
N LEU A 92 -16.83 2.54 16.39
CA LEU A 92 -17.37 3.76 15.77
C LEU A 92 -18.89 3.66 15.54
N ASN A 93 -19.38 2.53 15.02
CA ASN A 93 -20.82 2.34 14.85
C ASN A 93 -21.57 2.33 16.19
N SER A 94 -20.98 1.78 17.26
CA SER A 94 -21.58 1.82 18.61
C SER A 94 -21.66 3.23 19.21
N GLU A 95 -20.77 4.13 18.76
CA GLU A 95 -20.74 5.54 19.15
C GLU A 95 -21.65 6.43 18.27
N GLY A 96 -22.33 5.84 17.28
CA GLY A 96 -23.31 6.52 16.42
C GLY A 96 -22.78 7.02 15.08
N TYR A 97 -21.54 6.69 14.70
CA TYR A 97 -21.05 6.99 13.36
C TYR A 97 -21.71 6.08 12.31
N SER A 98 -21.83 6.58 11.08
CA SER A 98 -22.44 5.87 9.95
C SER A 98 -21.37 5.34 9.00
N LEU A 99 -20.86 4.14 9.27
CA LEU A 99 -19.83 3.48 8.47
C LEU A 99 -20.16 2.01 8.17
N LYS A 100 -20.09 1.64 6.90
CA LYS A 100 -20.14 0.25 6.43
C LYS A 100 -18.74 -0.24 6.10
N LEU A 101 -18.32 -1.33 6.71
CA LEU A 101 -17.15 -2.09 6.27
C LEU A 101 -17.56 -3.09 5.18
N ASN A 102 -17.05 -2.88 3.96
CA ASN A 102 -17.08 -3.87 2.90
C ASN A 102 -15.84 -4.75 3.02
N LEU A 103 -15.96 -5.86 3.75
CA LEU A 103 -14.90 -6.85 3.88
C LEU A 103 -14.99 -7.86 2.74
N VAL A 104 -14.01 -7.84 1.83
CA VAL A 104 -13.96 -8.71 0.65
C VAL A 104 -12.86 -9.76 0.83
N GLU A 105 -13.25 -11.02 0.91
CA GLU A 105 -12.33 -12.15 1.09
C GLU A 105 -12.47 -13.14 -0.06
N ASN A 106 -11.34 -13.75 -0.46
CA ASN A 106 -11.29 -14.78 -1.51
C ASN A 106 -11.92 -14.37 -2.86
N ALA A 107 -11.98 -13.07 -3.16
CA ALA A 107 -12.49 -12.58 -4.43
C ALA A 107 -11.42 -12.65 -5.53
N PRO A 108 -11.80 -13.01 -6.77
CA PRO A 108 -10.92 -12.85 -7.92
C PRO A 108 -10.49 -11.40 -8.06
N HIS A 109 -9.21 -11.18 -8.38
CA HIS A 109 -8.64 -9.86 -8.56
C HIS A 109 -9.42 -9.00 -9.59
N SER A 110 -9.98 -9.63 -10.63
CA SER A 110 -10.81 -8.96 -11.65
C SER A 110 -11.97 -8.15 -11.06
N ASN A 111 -12.49 -8.55 -9.90
CA ASN A 111 -13.65 -7.92 -9.27
C ASN A 111 -13.24 -6.74 -8.36
N MET A 112 -11.96 -6.65 -7.99
CA MET A 112 -11.49 -5.66 -7.02
C MET A 112 -11.66 -4.22 -7.52
N LYS A 113 -11.55 -3.98 -8.83
CA LYS A 113 -11.73 -2.64 -9.40
C LYS A 113 -13.13 -2.08 -9.11
N GLU A 114 -14.16 -2.90 -9.29
CA GLU A 114 -15.55 -2.49 -9.03
C GLU A 114 -15.79 -2.23 -7.54
N GLU A 115 -15.21 -3.04 -6.67
CA GLU A 115 -15.32 -2.85 -5.22
C GLU A 115 -14.66 -1.54 -4.77
N HIS A 116 -13.49 -1.20 -5.33
CA HIS A 116 -12.87 0.10 -5.07
C HIS A 116 -13.74 1.27 -5.55
N ILE A 117 -14.34 1.17 -6.74
CA ILE A 117 -15.20 2.23 -7.29
C ILE A 117 -16.39 2.52 -6.36
N LYS A 118 -17.00 1.46 -5.80
CA LYS A 118 -18.15 1.54 -4.88
C LYS A 118 -17.78 2.06 -3.48
N ALA A 119 -16.50 2.01 -3.09
CA ALA A 119 -16.04 2.42 -1.79
C ALA A 119 -15.75 3.94 -1.74
N ASP A 120 -15.87 4.52 -0.54
CA ASP A 120 -15.48 5.90 -0.26
C ASP A 120 -13.97 6.01 0.01
N PHE A 121 -13.40 5.01 0.69
CA PHE A 121 -11.97 4.88 0.93
C PHE A 121 -11.56 3.41 1.13
N PHE A 122 -10.26 3.14 1.04
CA PHE A 122 -9.69 1.80 1.18
C PHE A 122 -8.80 1.71 2.43
N ILE A 123 -8.90 0.59 3.14
CA ILE A 123 -8.04 0.29 4.30
C ILE A 123 -7.17 -0.92 3.96
N ASP A 124 -5.86 -0.73 3.93
CA ASP A 124 -4.87 -1.76 3.59
C ASP A 124 -3.88 -2.00 4.74
N GLN A 125 -3.17 -3.13 4.69
CA GLN A 125 -1.94 -3.47 5.43
C GLN A 125 -1.62 -2.61 6.68
N ILE A 126 -2.39 -2.78 7.75
CA ILE A 126 -2.21 -2.03 9.00
C ILE A 126 -0.97 -2.51 9.79
N MET A 127 -0.36 -3.64 9.42
CA MET A 127 0.83 -4.19 10.09
C MET A 127 2.10 -4.22 9.23
N ALA A 128 2.07 -3.77 7.97
CA ALA A 128 3.20 -3.96 7.04
C ALA A 128 4.24 -2.83 7.07
N GLY A 129 3.82 -1.60 7.35
CA GLY A 129 4.69 -0.41 7.32
C GLY A 129 4.99 0.15 5.92
N TRP A 130 4.45 -0.46 4.86
CA TRP A 130 4.43 0.11 3.51
C TRP A 130 3.20 -0.35 2.74
N TYR A 131 2.75 0.43 1.77
CA TYR A 131 1.60 0.11 0.93
C TYR A 131 1.96 -0.87 -0.20
N GLY A 132 0.97 -1.64 -0.65
CA GLY A 132 1.14 -2.64 -1.72
C GLY A 132 0.31 -2.33 -2.97
N THR A 133 0.24 -3.28 -3.90
CA THR A 133 -0.47 -3.11 -5.18
C THR A 133 -1.94 -2.72 -5.03
N ALA A 134 -2.69 -3.35 -4.12
CA ALA A 134 -4.09 -3.00 -3.89
C ALA A 134 -4.27 -1.52 -3.49
N SER A 135 -3.36 -0.97 -2.69
CA SER A 135 -3.35 0.46 -2.37
C SER A 135 -3.08 1.31 -3.62
N MET A 136 -2.15 0.91 -4.49
CA MET A 136 -1.89 1.62 -5.75
C MET A 136 -3.11 1.64 -6.67
N GLU A 137 -3.85 0.54 -6.76
CA GLU A 137 -5.08 0.43 -7.55
C GLU A 137 -6.19 1.32 -6.99
N ALA A 138 -6.40 1.29 -5.67
CA ALA A 138 -7.32 2.17 -4.97
C ALA A 138 -6.99 3.65 -5.28
N MET A 139 -5.73 4.03 -5.09
CA MET A 139 -5.25 5.38 -5.34
C MET A 139 -5.42 5.78 -6.82
N ALA A 140 -5.13 4.87 -7.76
CA ALA A 140 -5.33 5.10 -9.19
C ALA A 140 -6.81 5.32 -9.54
N LEU A 141 -7.74 4.68 -8.84
CA LEU A 141 -9.17 4.91 -9.00
C LEU A 141 -9.65 6.19 -8.28
N GLY A 142 -8.77 6.90 -7.57
CA GLY A 142 -9.13 8.10 -6.82
C GLY A 142 -9.70 7.79 -5.44
N ARG A 143 -9.34 6.65 -4.83
CA ARG A 143 -9.74 6.30 -3.47
C ARG A 143 -8.64 6.69 -2.48
N PRO A 144 -8.96 7.51 -1.47
CA PRO A 144 -8.08 7.69 -0.33
C PRO A 144 -7.75 6.34 0.32
N VAL A 145 -6.53 6.22 0.85
CA VAL A 145 -6.06 4.98 1.47
C VAL A 145 -5.61 5.24 2.89
N ILE A 146 -6.05 4.36 3.79
CA ILE A 146 -5.48 4.17 5.12
C ILE A 146 -4.54 2.96 5.06
N CYS A 147 -3.28 3.12 5.45
CA CYS A 147 -2.30 2.04 5.49
C CYS A 147 -1.18 2.37 6.48
N SER A 148 -0.48 1.37 7.00
CA SER A 148 0.70 1.60 7.84
C SER A 148 1.87 2.07 6.98
N ILE A 149 2.41 3.25 7.30
CA ILE A 149 3.58 3.85 6.63
C ILE A 149 4.66 4.13 7.67
N ARG A 150 5.81 3.47 7.57
CA ARG A 150 6.95 3.73 8.44
C ARG A 150 7.81 4.83 7.84
N GLU A 151 7.91 5.95 8.56
CA GLU A 151 8.70 7.11 8.11
C GLU A 151 10.19 6.79 7.97
N SER A 152 10.71 5.80 8.71
CA SER A 152 12.10 5.34 8.55
C SER A 152 12.40 4.92 7.12
N TYR A 153 11.41 4.46 6.35
CA TYR A 153 11.63 4.06 4.97
C TYR A 153 11.83 5.25 4.00
N PHE A 154 11.52 6.47 4.43
CA PHE A 154 11.70 7.67 3.61
C PHE A 154 13.19 7.98 3.38
N GLU A 155 14.10 7.50 4.24
CA GLU A 155 15.54 7.67 4.02
C GLU A 155 16.03 6.99 2.73
N TYR A 156 15.31 5.96 2.27
CA TYR A 156 15.67 5.20 1.08
C TYR A 156 15.04 5.77 -0.21
N THR A 157 14.11 6.72 -0.13
CA THR A 157 13.37 7.22 -1.31
C THR A 157 12.99 8.70 -1.23
N ASP A 158 13.12 9.40 -2.35
CA ASP A 158 12.76 10.81 -2.50
C ASP A 158 11.25 11.08 -2.59
N TYR A 159 10.45 10.04 -2.88
CA TYR A 159 9.00 10.14 -2.99
C TYR A 159 8.28 9.78 -1.68
N GLY A 160 8.98 9.24 -0.68
CA GLY A 160 8.37 8.79 0.58
C GLY A 160 7.60 9.89 1.31
N HIS A 161 8.14 11.11 1.36
CA HIS A 161 7.49 12.26 1.97
C HIS A 161 6.26 12.79 1.20
N LYS A 162 6.03 12.30 -0.02
CA LYS A 162 4.93 12.73 -0.90
C LYS A 162 3.76 11.74 -0.87
N VAL A 163 3.88 10.63 -0.14
CA VAL A 163 2.86 9.58 -0.06
C VAL A 163 1.55 10.17 0.53
N PRO A 164 0.44 10.21 -0.22
CA PRO A 164 -0.82 10.82 0.23
C PRO A 164 -1.71 9.80 0.99
N ILE A 165 -1.09 8.92 1.77
CA ILE A 165 -1.76 7.87 2.54
C ILE A 165 -1.91 8.34 3.98
N ILE A 166 -3.08 8.08 4.56
CA ILE A 166 -3.30 8.29 5.99
C ILE A 166 -2.67 7.12 6.73
N HIS A 167 -1.61 7.42 7.48
CA HIS A 167 -0.96 6.43 8.32
C HIS A 167 -1.95 5.84 9.32
N ALA A 168 -1.96 4.50 9.43
CA ALA A 168 -2.57 3.81 10.56
C ALA A 168 -1.88 2.48 10.87
N ASP A 169 -1.80 2.17 12.15
CA ASP A 169 -1.36 0.89 12.72
C ASP A 169 -2.41 0.41 13.75
N PRO A 170 -2.21 -0.73 14.45
CA PRO A 170 -3.15 -1.20 15.45
C PRO A 170 -3.52 -0.20 16.55
N ASP A 171 -2.62 0.73 16.87
CA ASP A 171 -2.79 1.67 17.98
C ASP A 171 -3.61 2.90 17.57
N CYS A 172 -3.59 3.27 16.28
CA CYS A 172 -4.26 4.49 15.78
C CYS A 172 -5.31 4.27 14.68
N ILE A 173 -5.62 3.04 14.27
CA ILE A 173 -6.61 2.75 13.23
C ILE A 173 -8.00 3.32 13.53
N TYR A 174 -8.42 3.36 14.80
CA TYR A 174 -9.70 3.96 15.18
C TYR A 174 -9.74 5.47 14.84
N GLU A 175 -8.71 6.23 15.21
CA GLU A 175 -8.65 7.67 14.93
C GLU A 175 -8.51 7.95 13.43
N ALA A 176 -7.74 7.12 12.71
CA ALA A 176 -7.62 7.24 11.26
C ALA A 176 -8.96 7.04 10.54
N ILE A 177 -9.73 6.02 10.90
CA ILE A 177 -11.07 5.79 10.31
C ILE A 177 -12.02 6.92 10.72
N LYS A 178 -12.00 7.35 11.98
CA LYS A 178 -12.83 8.45 12.46
C LYS A 178 -12.55 9.75 11.69
N TYR A 179 -11.28 10.06 11.45
CA TYR A 179 -10.87 11.21 10.65
C TYR A 179 -11.49 11.19 9.26
N MET A 180 -11.57 10.03 8.60
CA MET A 180 -12.24 9.90 7.29
C MET A 180 -13.73 10.22 7.36
N ILE A 181 -14.41 9.81 8.42
CA ILE A 181 -15.84 10.06 8.62
C ILE A 181 -16.09 11.55 8.89
N GLU A 182 -15.30 12.15 9.77
CA GLU A 182 -15.44 13.56 10.18
C GLU A 182 -15.02 14.55 9.08
N ASN A 183 -14.23 14.09 8.09
CA ASN A 183 -13.74 14.90 6.98
C ASN A 183 -14.22 14.36 5.62
N LYS A 184 -15.42 13.78 5.56
CA LYS A 184 -15.95 13.12 4.35
C LYS A 184 -15.98 14.04 3.12
N GLU A 185 -16.10 15.35 3.32
CA GLU A 185 -16.05 16.37 2.27
C GLU A 185 -14.68 16.50 1.60
N LYS A 186 -13.60 16.04 2.25
CA LYS A 186 -12.23 16.08 1.72
C LYS A 186 -11.84 14.81 0.96
N LEU A 187 -12.63 13.74 1.03
CA LEU A 187 -12.34 12.48 0.32
C LEU A 187 -12.09 12.67 -1.19
N PRO A 188 -12.87 13.50 -1.91
CA PRO A 188 -12.56 13.82 -3.31
C PRO A 188 -11.17 14.43 -3.53
N GLU A 189 -10.74 15.33 -2.65
CA GLU A 189 -9.42 15.98 -2.73
C GLU A 189 -8.30 14.98 -2.43
N MET A 190 -8.43 14.21 -1.35
CA MET A 190 -7.50 13.15 -0.99
C MET A 190 -7.37 12.11 -2.12
N GLY A 191 -8.49 11.75 -2.75
CA GLY A 191 -8.54 10.84 -3.89
C GLY A 191 -7.77 11.37 -5.10
N ARG A 192 -7.91 12.67 -5.43
CA ARG A 192 -7.12 13.31 -6.50
C ARG A 192 -5.62 13.35 -6.17
N ALA A 193 -5.26 13.60 -4.91
CA ALA A 193 -3.86 13.56 -4.47
C ALA A 193 -3.28 12.14 -4.62
N CYS A 194 -4.04 11.12 -4.21
CA CYS A 194 -3.72 9.70 -4.41
C CYS A 194 -3.49 9.37 -5.89
N ARG A 195 -4.42 9.76 -6.76
CA ARG A 195 -4.32 9.56 -8.21
C ARG A 195 -3.04 10.16 -8.76
N LYS A 196 -2.79 11.43 -8.46
CA LYS A 196 -1.61 12.16 -8.93
C LYS A 196 -0.31 11.48 -8.47
N TYR A 197 -0.25 11.05 -7.22
CA TYR A 197 0.92 10.36 -6.68
C TYR A 197 1.23 9.07 -7.44
N VAL A 198 0.22 8.25 -7.74
CA VAL A 198 0.42 6.99 -8.48
C VAL A 198 0.81 7.26 -9.94
N GLU A 199 0.23 8.27 -10.59
CA GLU A 199 0.67 8.70 -11.93
C GLU A 199 2.14 9.15 -11.94
N ASP A 200 2.61 9.80 -10.88
CA ASP A 200 3.97 10.33 -10.78
C ASP A 200 5.01 9.25 -10.44
N VAL A 201 4.67 8.31 -9.55
CA VAL A 201 5.64 7.36 -8.97
C VAL A 201 5.51 5.94 -9.52
N HIS A 202 4.30 5.53 -9.91
CA HIS A 202 3.96 4.11 -10.15
C HIS A 202 3.45 3.82 -11.58
N ASP A 203 3.43 4.81 -12.48
CA ASP A 203 3.08 4.56 -13.89
C ASP A 203 4.15 3.69 -14.55
N VAL A 204 3.75 2.51 -15.02
CA VAL A 204 4.60 1.55 -15.73
C VAL A 204 5.34 2.17 -16.91
N ARG A 205 4.76 3.14 -17.61
CA ARG A 205 5.40 3.81 -18.75
C ARG A 205 6.62 4.61 -18.33
N LYS A 206 6.53 5.30 -17.18
CA LYS A 206 7.64 6.08 -16.62
C LYS A 206 8.75 5.16 -16.10
N LEU A 207 8.37 4.15 -15.32
CA LEU A 207 9.32 3.23 -14.68
C LEU A 207 10.05 2.33 -15.68
N THR A 208 9.40 1.96 -16.79
CA THR A 208 10.04 1.19 -17.86
C THR A 208 11.21 1.96 -18.47
N GLY A 209 11.09 3.27 -18.66
CA GLY A 209 12.18 4.12 -19.14
C GLY A 209 13.38 4.10 -18.21
N THR A 210 13.16 4.29 -16.90
CA THR A 210 14.21 4.22 -15.87
C THR A 210 14.91 2.86 -15.86
N LEU A 211 14.16 1.77 -15.96
CA LEU A 211 14.73 0.42 -15.97
C LEU A 211 15.60 0.17 -17.21
N LEU A 212 15.16 0.64 -18.39
CA LEU A 212 15.93 0.53 -19.64
C LEU A 212 17.25 1.30 -19.56
N GLU A 213 17.24 2.51 -19.00
CA GLU A 213 18.46 3.30 -18.80
C GLU A 213 19.46 2.61 -17.86
N LEU A 214 18.97 1.98 -16.79
CA LEU A 214 19.83 1.22 -15.87
C LEU A 214 20.47 0.02 -16.58
N TYR A 215 19.68 -0.73 -17.35
CA TYR A 215 20.20 -1.86 -18.12
C TYR A 215 21.25 -1.42 -19.14
N GLN A 216 21.00 -0.34 -19.88
CA GLN A 216 21.97 0.18 -20.85
C GLN A 216 23.31 0.56 -20.20
N LYS A 217 23.31 1.11 -18.98
CA LYS A 217 24.53 1.47 -18.24
C LYS A 217 25.35 0.28 -17.77
N ILE A 218 24.73 -0.88 -17.56
CA ILE A 218 25.43 -2.10 -17.13
C ILE A 218 26.05 -2.82 -18.33
N TRP A 219 25.35 -2.82 -19.47
CA TRP A 219 25.78 -3.51 -20.69
C TRP A 219 26.63 -2.66 -21.65
N SER A 220 26.95 -1.41 -21.29
CA SER A 220 27.87 -0.53 -22.02
C SER A 220 29.29 -0.60 -21.46
#